data_AF-A0A7C6AF87-F1
#
_entry.id   AF-A0A7C6AF87-F1
#
_cell.length_a   1.000
_cell.length_b   1.000
_cell.length_c   1.000
_cell.angle_alpha   90.00
_cell.angle_beta   90.00
_cell.angle_gamma   90.00
#
_symmetry.space_group_name_H-M   'P 1'
#
loop_
_entity.id
_entity.type
_entity.pdbx_description
1 polymer ?
#
loop_
_entity_poly.entity_id
_entity_poly.type
_entity_poly.pdbx_seq_one_letter_code
_entity_poly.pdbx_strand_id
1 'polypeptide(L)'
;MAVKPYPIDEILDKVDSIYEAIIIVAKRARQIHDDLRLEYNQRLETLKALTALPESEDETEGPANPDQLKLSIEFEKRPKPVELALDELRAGKISYRYKENINPFAKDTQGGS
;
A
#
# COMPACT_ATOMS: atom_id res chain seq x y z
N MET A 1 -15.09 13.78 -0.74
CA MET A 1 -13.69 13.50 -1.13
C MET A 1 -13.36 14.43 -2.29
N ALA A 2 -12.42 15.35 -2.13
CA ALA A 2 -11.98 16.21 -3.23
C ALA A 2 -11.08 15.37 -4.14
N VAL A 3 -11.43 15.28 -5.42
CA VAL A 3 -10.58 14.63 -6.43
C VAL A 3 -9.61 15.68 -6.94
N LYS A 4 -8.31 15.43 -6.79
CA LYS A 4 -7.25 16.30 -7.32
C LYS A 4 -6.90 15.82 -8.73
N PRO A 5 -7.26 16.56 -9.79
CA PRO A 5 -6.88 16.19 -11.14
C PRO A 5 -5.38 16.43 -11.32
N TYR A 6 -4.73 15.50 -12.02
CA TYR A 6 -3.31 15.59 -12.35
C TYR A 6 -3.15 15.65 -13.87
N PRO A 7 -2.27 16.53 -14.39
CA PRO A 7 -1.98 16.56 -15.82
C PRO A 7 -1.29 15.26 -16.23
N ILE A 8 -1.79 14.64 -17.30
CA ILE A 8 -1.30 13.35 -17.80
C ILE A 8 0.11 13.51 -18.38
N ASP A 9 0.43 14.67 -18.94
CA ASP A 9 1.71 14.97 -19.58
C ASP A 9 2.88 14.76 -18.60
N GLU A 10 2.75 15.24 -17.35
CA GLU A 10 3.77 15.05 -16.30
C GLU A 10 4.02 13.58 -15.95
N ILE A 11 3.01 12.72 -16.11
CA ILE A 11 3.10 11.29 -15.83
C ILE A 11 3.78 10.58 -17.00
N LEU A 12 3.41 10.94 -18.23
CA LEU A 12 4.00 10.42 -19.46
C LEU A 12 5.49 10.78 -19.60
N ASP A 13 5.94 11.90 -19.04
CA ASP A 13 7.37 12.21 -18.98
C ASP A 13 8.19 11.21 -18.14
N LYS A 14 7.52 10.36 -17.34
CA LYS A 14 8.16 9.37 -16.44
C LYS A 14 8.04 7.93 -16.92
N VAL A 15 7.16 7.65 -17.89
CA VAL A 15 6.79 6.30 -18.32
C VAL A 15 6.42 6.28 -19.79
N ASP A 16 6.70 5.17 -20.47
CA ASP A 16 6.46 5.09 -21.92
C ASP A 16 4.96 5.00 -22.28
N SER A 17 4.12 4.58 -21.33
CA SER A 17 2.67 4.40 -21.56
C SER A 17 1.83 4.67 -20.32
N ILE A 18 0.63 5.23 -20.53
CA ILE A 18 -0.37 5.42 -19.45
C ILE A 18 -0.70 4.09 -18.76
N TYR A 19 -0.82 3.00 -19.52
CA TYR A 19 -1.13 1.69 -18.93
C TYR A 19 0.00 1.20 -18.03
N GLU A 20 1.24 1.49 -18.40
CA GLU A 20 2.38 1.19 -17.56
C GLU A 20 2.36 2.01 -16.28
N ALA A 21 2.08 3.32 -16.37
CA ALA A 21 1.90 4.17 -15.18
C ALA A 21 0.86 3.60 -14.22
N ILE A 22 -0.29 3.16 -14.74
CA ILE A 22 -1.36 2.54 -13.93
C ILE A 22 -0.84 1.32 -13.18
N ILE A 23 -0.11 0.42 -13.86
CA ILE A 23 0.42 -0.80 -13.25
C ILE A 23 1.51 -0.48 -12.21
N ILE A 24 2.39 0.49 -12.49
CA ILE A 24 3.44 0.92 -11.56
C ILE A 24 2.81 1.51 -10.30
N VAL A 25 1.89 2.47 -10.45
CA VAL A 25 1.20 3.13 -9.34
C VAL A 25 0.39 2.12 -8.53
N ALA A 26 -0.34 1.21 -9.18
CA ALA A 26 -1.13 0.20 -8.47
C ALA A 26 -0.24 -0.75 -7.63
N LYS A 27 0.88 -1.20 -8.19
CA LYS A 27 1.85 -2.03 -7.45
C LYS A 27 2.47 -1.28 -6.29
N ARG A 28 2.88 -0.03 -6.50
CA ARG A 28 3.48 0.79 -5.45
C ARG A 28 2.50 1.14 -4.35
N ALA A 29 1.26 1.48 -4.69
CA ALA A 29 0.20 1.74 -3.73
C ALA A 29 -0.09 0.52 -2.85
N ARG A 30 0.00 -0.70 -3.40
CA ARG A 30 -0.13 -1.93 -2.60
C ARG A 30 1.01 -2.07 -1.59
N GLN A 31 2.26 -1.83 -1.99
CA GLN A 31 3.40 -1.86 -1.06
C GLN A 31 3.19 -0.85 0.09
N ILE A 32 2.82 0.39 -0.23
CA ILE A 32 2.55 1.43 0.76
C ILE A 32 1.39 1.03 1.68
N HIS A 33 0.34 0.41 1.14
CA HIS A 33 -0.78 -0.09 1.95
C HIS A 33 -0.35 -1.19 2.93
N ASP A 34 0.46 -2.14 2.46
CA ASP A 34 0.96 -3.23 3.30
C ASP A 34 1.85 -2.69 4.43
N ASP A 35 2.72 -1.72 4.12
CA ASP A 35 3.56 -1.03 5.11
C ASP A 35 2.71 -0.27 6.15
N LEU A 36 1.69 0.48 5.71
CA LEU A 36 0.78 1.19 6.59
C LEU A 36 -0.03 0.24 7.49
N ARG A 37 -0.49 -0.89 6.93
CA ARG A 37 -1.22 -1.90 7.69
C ARG A 37 -0.33 -2.54 8.75
N LEU A 38 0.92 -2.82 8.41
CA LEU A 38 1.90 -3.33 9.36
C LEU A 38 2.16 -2.33 10.50
N GLU A 39 2.40 -1.05 10.17
CA GLU A 39 2.61 0.01 11.16
C GLU A 39 1.39 0.17 12.09
N TYR A 40 0.18 0.17 11.53
CA TYR A 40 -1.06 0.27 12.29
C TYR A 40 -1.19 -0.88 13.29
N ASN A 41 -0.98 -2.12 12.82
CA ASN A 41 -1.10 -3.31 13.66
C ASN A 41 -0.06 -3.31 14.79
N GLN A 42 1.19 -2.97 14.50
CA GLN A 42 2.24 -2.89 15.53
C GLN A 42 1.93 -1.86 16.62
N ARG A 43 1.42 -0.68 16.24
CA ARG A 43 0.99 0.34 17.21
C ARG A 43 -0.22 -0.12 18.02
N LEU A 44 -1.18 -0.77 17.37
CA LEU A 44 -2.36 -1.31 18.03
C LEU A 44 -2.01 -2.41 19.04
N GLU A 45 -1.10 -3.33 18.69
CA GLU A 45 -0.56 -4.35 19.60
C GLU A 45 0.20 -3.70 20.77
N THR A 46 1.00 -2.67 20.51
CA THR A 46 1.71 -1.93 21.57
C THR A 46 0.74 -1.29 22.55
N LEU A 47 -0.33 -0.66 22.05
CA LEU A 47 -1.38 -0.09 22.90
C LEU A 47 -2.09 -1.17 23.74
N LYS A 48 -2.39 -2.32 23.14
CA LYS A 48 -2.97 -3.46 23.87
C LYS A 48 -2.02 -3.94 24.98
N ALA A 49 -0.74 -4.10 24.69
CA ALA A 49 0.28 -4.51 25.66
C ALA A 49 0.44 -3.51 26.83
N LEU A 50 0.39 -2.20 26.55
CA LEU A 50 0.51 -1.14 27.55
C LEU A 50 -0.75 -1.01 28.43
N THR A 51 -1.93 -1.31 27.88
CA THR A 51 -3.20 -1.12 28.61
C THR A 51 -3.47 -2.27 29.58
N ALA A 52 -2.79 -3.43 29.46
CA ALA A 52 -2.81 -4.56 30.40
C ALA A 52 -4.19 -4.89 31.01
N LEU A 53 -5.27 -4.67 30.26
CA LEU A 53 -6.57 -5.21 30.60
C LEU A 53 -6.55 -6.63 30.03
N PRO A 54 -6.76 -7.67 30.86
CA PRO A 54 -6.95 -9.01 30.32
C PRO A 54 -8.09 -8.92 29.30
N GLU A 55 -8.01 -9.72 28.24
CA GLU A 55 -9.14 -9.94 27.32
C GLU A 55 -10.35 -10.39 28.14
N SER A 56 -11.11 -9.46 28.70
CA SER A 56 -12.45 -9.73 29.16
C SER A 56 -13.24 -9.88 27.88
N GLU A 57 -13.83 -11.06 27.70
CA GLU A 57 -14.69 -11.50 26.59
C GLU A 57 -15.92 -10.58 26.32
N ASP A 58 -15.95 -9.38 26.91
CA ASP A 58 -16.96 -8.32 26.83
C ASP A 58 -16.58 -7.15 25.89
N GLU A 59 -15.53 -7.27 25.08
CA GLU A 59 -15.14 -6.22 24.11
C GLU A 59 -16.15 -6.02 22.95
N THR A 60 -17.21 -6.82 22.90
CA THR A 60 -18.30 -6.62 21.92
C THR A 60 -19.27 -5.48 22.31
N GLU A 61 -19.24 -4.98 23.55
CA GLU A 61 -20.23 -3.98 24.04
C GLU A 61 -19.67 -2.83 24.92
N GLY A 62 -18.34 -2.65 25.02
CA GLY A 62 -17.71 -1.55 25.78
C GLY A 62 -17.26 -0.35 24.93
N PRO A 63 -17.24 0.90 25.46
CA PRO A 63 -16.74 2.06 24.73
C PRO A 63 -15.25 1.87 24.37
N ALA A 64 -14.92 1.96 23.08
CA ALA A 64 -13.57 1.80 22.56
C ALA A 64 -12.55 2.62 23.36
N ASN A 65 -11.39 2.02 23.70
CA ASN A 65 -10.30 2.70 24.38
C ASN A 65 -9.96 4.01 23.64
N PRO A 66 -9.97 5.18 24.30
CA PRO A 66 -9.77 6.48 23.65
C PRO A 66 -8.48 6.56 22.83
N ASP A 67 -7.44 5.82 23.21
CA ASP A 67 -6.17 5.83 22.48
C ASP A 67 -6.21 4.98 21.19
N GLN A 68 -7.01 3.93 21.15
CA GLN A 68 -7.29 3.20 19.90
C GLN A 68 -8.10 4.05 18.92
N LEU A 69 -9.08 4.82 19.42
CA LEU A 69 -9.85 5.75 18.58
C LEU A 69 -8.97 6.85 17.99
N LYS A 70 -8.07 7.44 18.79
CA LYS A 70 -7.09 8.42 18.30
C LYS A 70 -6.20 7.83 17.22
N LEU A 71 -5.71 6.60 17.41
CA LEU A 71 -4.89 5.90 16.41
C LEU A 71 -5.64 5.72 15.09
N SER A 72 -6.92 5.31 15.16
CA SER A 72 -7.77 5.16 13.96
C SER A 72 -7.92 6.49 13.21
N ILE A 73 -8.23 7.58 13.92
CA ILE A 73 -8.36 8.92 13.32
C ILE A 73 -7.04 9.42 12.74
N GLU A 74 -5.89 9.13 13.37
CA GLU A 74 -4.57 9.46 12.84
C GLU A 74 -4.35 8.80 11.47
N PHE A 75 -4.63 7.49 11.36
CA PHE A 75 -4.44 6.74 10.12
C PHE A 75 -5.46 7.12 9.05
N GLU A 76 -6.70 7.47 9.42
CA GLU A 76 -7.71 7.94 8.47
C GLU A 76 -7.34 9.30 7.84
N LYS A 77 -6.63 10.16 8.57
CA LYS A 77 -6.13 11.45 8.08
C LYS A 77 -4.91 11.33 7.16
N ARG A 78 -4.24 10.18 7.12
CA ARG A 78 -3.07 9.99 6.25
C ARG A 78 -3.49 9.99 4.78
N PRO A 79 -2.61 10.43 3.87
CA PRO A 79 -2.88 10.39 2.44
C PRO A 79 -3.08 8.95 1.98
N LYS A 80 -3.95 8.75 0.97
CA LYS A 80 -4.23 7.41 0.46
C LYS A 80 -2.98 6.82 -0.19
N PRO A 81 -2.77 5.49 -0.11
CA PRO A 81 -1.61 4.84 -0.72
C PRO A 81 -1.45 5.13 -2.21
N VAL A 82 -2.56 5.27 -2.93
CA VAL A 82 -2.57 5.60 -4.37
C VAL A 82 -2.08 7.02 -4.63
N GLU A 83 -2.43 7.98 -3.75
CA GLU A 83 -1.99 9.38 -3.87
C GLU A 83 -0.49 9.49 -3.59
N LEU A 84 -0.02 8.82 -2.54
CA LEU A 84 1.41 8.71 -2.24
C LEU A 84 2.21 8.07 -3.38
N ALA A 85 1.72 6.95 -3.93
CA ALA A 85 2.37 6.28 -5.06
C ALA A 85 2.43 7.16 -6.31
N LEU A 86 1.40 7.96 -6.58
CA LEU A 86 1.39 8.89 -7.70
C LEU A 86 2.40 10.04 -7.51
N ASP A 87 2.49 10.58 -6.29
CA ASP A 87 3.47 11.62 -5.97
C ASP A 87 4.91 11.08 -6.05
N GLU A 88 5.15 9.84 -5.63
CA GLU A 88 6.46 9.19 -5.79
C GLU A 88 6.83 8.93 -7.26
N LEU A 89 5.85 8.56 -8.10
CA LEU A 89 6.06 8.41 -9.54
C LEU A 89 6.48 9.75 -10.16
N ARG A 90 5.73 10.83 -9.87
CA ARG A 90 6.02 12.19 -10.36
C ARG A 90 7.39 12.68 -9.90
N ALA A 91 7.77 12.36 -8.67
CA ALA A 91 9.09 12.67 -8.12
C ALA A 91 10.23 11.79 -8.67
N GLY A 92 9.94 10.80 -9.53
CA GLY A 92 10.95 9.88 -10.08
C GLY A 92 11.58 8.95 -9.03
N LYS A 93 10.89 8.70 -7.91
CA LYS A 93 11.39 7.87 -6.80
C LYS A 93 11.13 6.38 -7.00
N ILE A 94 10.37 6.00 -8.02
CA ILE A 94 10.00 4.62 -8.29
C ILE A 94 10.91 4.06 -9.38
N SER A 95 11.65 3.00 -9.05
CA SER A 95 12.33 2.16 -10.04
C SER A 95 11.47 0.94 -10.33
N TYR A 96 11.28 0.64 -11.62
CA TYR A 96 10.57 -0.54 -12.08
C TYR A 96 11.39 -1.29 -13.13
N ARG A 97 11.12 -2.58 -13.27
CA ARG A 97 11.75 -3.46 -14.25
C ARG A 97 10.70 -4.38 -14.85
N TYR A 98 10.86 -4.69 -16.13
CA TYR A 98 10.09 -5.75 -16.76
C TYR A 98 10.58 -7.10 -16.24
N LYS A 99 9.64 -8.04 -16.06
CA LYS A 99 10.02 -9.43 -15.87
C LYS A 99 10.51 -9.93 -17.22
N GLU A 100 11.78 -10.27 -17.35
CA GLU A 100 12.31 -10.89 -18.57
C GLU A 100 11.48 -12.14 -18.89
N ASN A 101 10.91 -12.17 -20.11
CA ASN A 101 10.24 -13.28 -20.77
C ASN A 101 9.85 -14.47 -19.88
N ILE A 102 8.87 -14.27 -18.99
CA ILE A 102 8.08 -15.40 -18.53
C ILE A 102 7.17 -15.72 -19.71
N ASN A 103 7.64 -16.57 -20.63
CA ASN A 103 6.77 -17.24 -21.55
C ASN A 103 6.15 -18.41 -20.77
N PRO A 104 4.91 -18.28 -20.24
CA PRO A 104 4.32 -19.32 -19.39
C PRO A 104 4.03 -20.61 -20.18
N PHE A 105 4.30 -20.62 -21.49
CA PHE A 105 4.13 -21.75 -22.40
C PHE A 105 5.45 -22.31 -22.93
N ALA A 106 6.61 -21.86 -22.43
CA ALA A 106 7.88 -22.51 -22.73
C ALA A 106 7.82 -23.93 -22.16
N LYS A 107 7.53 -24.92 -23.01
CA LYS A 107 7.67 -26.33 -22.65
C LYS A 107 9.13 -26.57 -22.30
N ASP A 108 9.38 -27.11 -21.13
CA ASP A 108 10.66 -27.70 -20.77
C ASP A 108 11.01 -28.73 -21.86
N THR A 109 11.84 -28.35 -22.82
CA THR A 109 12.43 -29.31 -23.75
C THR A 109 13.48 -30.08 -22.98
N GLN A 110 13.03 -31.06 -22.20
CA GLN A 110 13.83 -32.21 -21.79
C GLN A 110 14.19 -32.98 -23.07
N GLY A 111 15.28 -32.58 -23.72
CA GLY A 111 16.09 -33.46 -24.58
C GLY A 111 17.43 -33.62 -23.86
N GLY A 112 17.90 -34.81 -23.52
CA GLY A 112 17.92 -35.99 -24.36
C GLY A 112 19.19 -35.98 -25.20
N SER A 113 20.34 -36.23 -24.55
CA SER A 113 21.58 -36.81 -25.09
C SER A 113 22.47 -37.18 -23.90
#